data_AF-A0A9P3EMR2-F1
#
_entry.id   AF-A0A9P3EMR2-F1
#
_cell.length_a   1.000
_cell.length_b   1.000
_cell.length_c   1.000
_cell.angle_alpha   90.00
_cell.angle_beta   90.00
_cell.angle_gamma   90.00
#
_symmetry.space_group_name_H-M   'P 1'
#
loop_
_entity.id
_entity.type
_entity.pdbx_description
1 polymer ?
#
loop_
_entity_poly.entity_id
_entity_poly.type
_entity_poly.pdbx_seq_one_letter_code
_entity_poly.pdbx_strand_id
1 'polypeptide(L)'
;MTMNTLTYKGYIARIDFDARDDIFVGRILGVRDIISFHADNTHELRHEFELAVDDYLADCAEQGISPEKPANGKIMLRVPPEVHAASLIAAQASGQSLNQWAAKALAAAAIG
;
A
#
# COMPACT_ATOMS: atom_id res chain seq x y z
N MET A 1 -11.22 10.60 -3.89
CA MET A 1 -10.18 10.66 -4.95
C MET A 1 -9.83 9.23 -5.29
N THR A 2 -10.15 8.78 -6.49
CA THR A 2 -9.80 7.42 -6.92
C THR A 2 -8.28 7.32 -7.00
N MET A 3 -7.66 6.41 -6.23
CA MET A 3 -6.22 6.17 -6.35
C MET A 3 -5.97 5.38 -7.64
N ASN A 4 -5.07 5.87 -8.50
CA ASN A 4 -4.63 5.13 -9.68
C ASN A 4 -3.63 4.04 -9.26
N THR A 5 -4.14 2.85 -8.93
CA THR A 5 -3.34 1.72 -8.48
C THR A 5 -3.50 0.49 -9.36
N LEU A 6 -2.46 -0.35 -9.36
CA LEU A 6 -2.50 -1.71 -9.90
C LEU A 6 -2.24 -2.72 -8.76
N THR A 7 -2.82 -3.92 -8.89
CA THR A 7 -2.64 -4.99 -7.91
C THR A 7 -2.26 -6.30 -8.60
N TYR A 8 -1.19 -6.96 -8.16
CA TYR A 8 -0.75 -8.27 -8.65
C TYR A 8 -0.06 -9.04 -7.53
N LYS A 9 -0.42 -10.33 -7.34
CA LYS A 9 0.09 -11.21 -6.25
C LYS A 9 0.05 -10.60 -4.83
N GLY A 10 -0.88 -9.68 -4.58
CA GLY A 10 -1.02 -8.98 -3.29
C GLY A 10 -0.11 -7.75 -3.12
N TYR A 11 0.73 -7.45 -4.13
CA TYR A 11 1.47 -6.19 -4.22
C TYR A 11 0.61 -5.13 -4.89
N ILE A 12 0.82 -3.88 -4.49
CA ILE A 12 0.07 -2.73 -4.98
C ILE A 12 1.08 -1.74 -5.55
N ALA A 13 0.85 -1.21 -6.74
CA ALA A 13 1.63 -0.10 -7.28
C ALA A 13 0.79 1.17 -7.37
N ARG A 14 1.40 2.33 -7.10
CA ARG A 14 0.84 3.64 -7.48
C ARG A 14 1.31 3.98 -8.89
N ILE A 15 0.40 4.48 -9.71
CA ILE A 15 0.69 4.94 -11.07
C ILE A 15 0.60 6.47 -11.13
N ASP A 16 1.64 7.09 -11.67
CA ASP A 16 1.72 8.50 -11.99
C ASP A 16 2.01 8.65 -13.51
N PHE A 17 1.62 9.77 -14.11
CA PHE A 17 1.96 10.10 -15.49
C PHE A 17 3.03 11.19 -15.51
N ASP A 18 4.19 10.94 -16.12
CA ASP A 18 5.22 11.96 -16.34
C ASP A 18 4.99 12.62 -17.70
N ALA A 19 4.45 13.84 -17.66
CA ALA A 19 4.14 14.62 -18.86
C ALA A 19 5.38 15.11 -19.62
N ARG A 20 6.58 15.07 -19.03
CA ARG A 20 7.81 15.48 -19.73
C ARG A 20 8.29 14.39 -20.68
N ASP A 21 8.15 13.15 -20.22
CA ASP A 21 8.63 11.97 -20.94
C ASP A 21 7.49 11.23 -21.67
N ASP A 22 6.23 11.63 -21.46
CA ASP A 22 4.99 11.05 -22.03
C ASP A 22 4.81 9.56 -21.68
N ILE A 23 5.17 9.20 -20.44
CA ILE A 23 5.13 7.82 -19.94
C ILE A 23 4.33 7.70 -18.64
N PHE A 24 3.82 6.50 -18.39
CA PHE A 24 3.35 6.10 -17.07
C PHE A 24 4.50 5.57 -16.23
N VAL A 25 4.60 6.03 -14.99
CA VAL A 25 5.56 5.55 -14.00
C VAL A 25 4.81 4.87 -12.88
N GLY A 26 5.15 3.61 -12.63
CA GLY A 26 4.63 2.82 -11.54
C GLY A 26 5.65 2.63 -10.42
N ARG A 27 5.19 2.67 -9.18
CA ARG A 27 6.01 2.33 -8.00
C ARG A 27 5.28 1.36 -7.10
N ILE A 28 5.94 0.25 -6.77
CA ILE A 28 5.41 -0.74 -5.80
C ILE A 28 5.40 -0.12 -4.40
N LEU A 29 4.28 -0.29 -3.71
CA LEU A 29 4.00 0.21 -2.37
C LEU A 29 4.11 -0.91 -1.34
N GLY A 30 4.46 -0.53 -0.11
CA GLY A 30 4.51 -1.49 1.00
C GLY A 30 5.75 -2.39 1.00
N VAL A 31 6.72 -2.11 0.14
CA VAL A 31 8.06 -2.71 0.13
C VAL A 31 9.11 -1.66 0.54
N ARG A 32 10.18 -2.07 1.23
CA ARG A 32 11.31 -1.21 1.61
C ARG A 32 12.13 -0.79 0.40
N ASP A 33 12.30 -1.70 -0.55
CA ASP A 33 13.06 -1.43 -1.77
C ASP A 33 12.30 -0.47 -2.68
N ILE A 34 13.04 0.36 -3.40
CA ILE A 34 12.44 1.27 -4.39
C ILE A 34 12.32 0.51 -5.70
N ILE A 35 11.18 -0.15 -5.89
CA ILE A 35 10.88 -0.91 -7.11
C ILE A 35 9.94 -0.06 -7.97
N SER A 36 10.45 0.35 -9.13
CA SER A 36 9.73 1.20 -10.08
C SER A 36 9.77 0.59 -11.47
N PHE A 37 8.75 0.86 -12.26
CA PHE A 37 8.61 0.42 -13.64
C PHE A 37 7.95 1.55 -14.45
N HIS A 38 8.03 1.49 -15.77
CA HIS A 38 7.41 2.50 -16.62
C HIS A 38 6.96 1.89 -17.95
N ALA A 39 6.01 2.53 -18.61
CA ALA A 39 5.57 2.15 -19.93
C ALA A 39 4.85 3.29 -20.65
N ASP A 40 4.80 3.20 -21.97
CA ASP A 40 4.20 4.23 -22.83
C ASP A 40 2.68 4.04 -22.97
N ASN A 41 2.17 2.85 -22.60
CA ASN A 41 0.75 2.54 -22.66
C ASN A 41 0.30 1.63 -21.51
N THR A 42 -1.02 1.57 -21.31
CA THR A 42 -1.63 0.88 -20.18
C THR A 42 -1.53 -0.65 -20.25
N HIS A 43 -1.35 -1.22 -21.45
CA HIS A 43 -1.15 -2.66 -21.61
C HIS A 43 0.25 -3.05 -21.14
N GLU A 44 1.28 -2.38 -21.67
CA GLU A 44 2.67 -2.56 -21.24
C GLU A 44 2.87 -2.21 -19.77
N LEU A 45 2.24 -1.15 -19.26
CA LEU A 45 2.34 -0.77 -17.85
C LEU A 45 1.99 -1.92 -16.90
N ARG A 46 0.95 -2.70 -17.24
CA ARG A 46 0.53 -3.84 -16.43
C ARG A 46 1.50 -5.02 -16.58
N HIS A 47 2.02 -5.25 -17.77
CA HIS A 47 3.05 -6.26 -17.99
C HIS A 47 4.34 -5.92 -17.21
N GLU A 48 4.83 -4.70 -17.32
CA GLU A 48 6.02 -4.23 -16.60
C GLU A 48 5.82 -4.26 -15.08
N PHE A 49 4.59 -4.02 -14.60
CA PHE A 49 4.26 -4.21 -13.20
C PHE A 49 4.36 -5.69 -12.77
N GLU A 50 3.78 -6.60 -13.54
CA GLU A 50 3.81 -8.04 -13.25
C GLU A 50 5.25 -8.56 -13.24
N LEU A 51 6.07 -8.15 -14.21
CA LEU A 51 7.50 -8.45 -14.26
C LEU A 51 8.25 -7.91 -13.05
N ALA A 52 8.08 -6.63 -12.71
CA ALA A 52 8.76 -6.03 -11.56
C ALA A 52 8.43 -6.74 -10.23
N VAL A 53 7.19 -7.23 -10.07
CA VAL A 53 6.80 -8.04 -8.91
C VAL A 53 7.44 -9.42 -8.95
N ASP A 54 7.45 -10.08 -10.12
CA ASP A 54 7.98 -11.43 -10.26
C ASP A 54 9.52 -11.46 -10.08
N ASP A 55 10.22 -10.46 -10.60
CA ASP A 55 11.66 -10.25 -10.39
C ASP A 55 11.96 -10.01 -8.92
N TYR A 56 11.20 -9.15 -8.24
CA TYR A 56 11.35 -8.94 -6.79
C TYR A 56 11.21 -10.23 -5.98
N LEU A 57 10.21 -11.05 -6.32
CA LEU A 57 9.97 -12.32 -5.64
C LEU A 57 11.09 -13.33 -5.93
N ALA A 58 11.61 -13.35 -7.16
CA ALA A 58 12.74 -14.20 -7.55
C ALA A 58 14.02 -13.79 -6.81
N ASP A 59 14.34 -12.49 -6.76
CA ASP A 59 15.50 -11.96 -6.04
C ASP A 59 15.43 -12.30 -4.54
N CYS A 60 14.24 -12.19 -3.94
CA CYS A 60 14.03 -12.58 -2.55
C CYS A 60 14.32 -14.07 -2.34
N ALA A 61 13.84 -14.92 -3.26
CA ALA A 61 14.05 -16.36 -3.19
C ALA A 61 15.53 -16.74 -3.36
N GLU A 62 16.24 -16.10 -4.29
CA GLU A 62 17.68 -16.33 -4.51
C GLU A 62 18.51 -15.96 -3.28
N GLN A 63 18.18 -14.85 -2.63
CA GLN A 63 18.86 -14.38 -1.43
C GLN A 63 18.43 -15.12 -0.14
N GLY A 64 17.44 -16.01 -0.22
CA GLY A 64 16.88 -16.71 0.94
C GLY A 64 16.17 -15.77 1.94
N ILE A 65 15.76 -14.59 1.49
CA ILE A 65 15.02 -13.62 2.30
C ILE A 65 13.52 -13.82 2.09
N SER A 66 12.74 -13.63 3.15
CA SER A 66 11.29 -13.57 3.00
C SER A 66 10.93 -12.26 2.32
N PRO A 67 10.23 -12.28 1.16
CA PRO A 67 9.74 -11.05 0.56
C PRO A 67 8.83 -10.34 1.55
N GLU A 68 8.82 -9.01 1.49
CA GLU A 68 8.01 -8.21 2.39
C GLU A 68 6.55 -8.53 2.16
N LYS A 69 6.01 -9.29 3.12
CA LYS A 69 4.66 -9.81 3.02
C LYS A 69 3.66 -8.65 3.01
N PRO A 70 2.50 -8.87 2.38
CA PRO A 70 1.33 -8.03 2.60
C PRO A 70 1.12 -7.80 4.11
N ALA A 71 0.71 -6.59 4.48
CA ALA A 71 0.62 -6.14 5.86
C ALA A 71 0.05 -7.20 6.82
N ASN A 72 0.75 -7.49 7.93
CA ASN A 72 0.37 -8.52 8.90
C ASN A 72 -0.77 -8.11 9.86
N GLY A 73 -1.46 -7.00 9.58
CA GLY A 73 -2.56 -6.46 10.37
C GLY A 73 -2.16 -5.75 11.67
N LYS A 74 -0.88 -5.74 12.07
CA LYS A 74 -0.43 -4.99 13.25
C LYS A 74 -0.06 -3.57 12.86
N ILE A 75 -0.66 -2.60 13.54
CA ILE A 75 -0.38 -1.18 13.34
C ILE A 75 0.06 -0.59 14.68
N MET A 76 1.36 -0.27 14.80
CA MET A 76 1.91 0.42 15.96
C MET A 76 1.97 1.92 15.65
N LEU A 77 1.16 2.71 16.35
CA LEU A 77 1.04 4.16 16.13
C LEU A 77 1.36 4.90 17.42
N ARG A 78 2.14 5.98 17.28
CA ARG A 78 2.20 7.04 18.28
C ARG A 78 1.35 8.19 17.79
N VAL A 79 0.33 8.56 18.57
CA VAL A 79 -0.53 9.71 18.28
C VAL A 79 -0.41 10.74 19.41
N PRO A 80 -0.68 12.02 19.14
CA PRO A 80 -0.75 13.03 20.19
C PRO A 80 -1.76 12.64 21.29
N PRO A 81 -1.52 12.99 22.57
CA PRO A 81 -2.41 12.64 23.68
C PRO A 81 -3.87 13.05 23.47
N GLU A 82 -4.11 14.20 22.84
CA GLU A 82 -5.44 14.73 22.52
C GLU A 82 -6.18 13.86 21.50
N VAL A 83 -5.48 13.32 20.50
CA VAL A 83 -6.04 12.41 19.50
C VAL A 83 -6.36 11.06 20.16
N HIS A 84 -5.48 10.57 21.03
CA HIS A 84 -5.71 9.35 21.79
C HIS A 84 -6.96 9.46 22.68
N ALA A 85 -7.09 10.56 23.43
CA ALA A 85 -8.25 10.81 24.28
C ALA A 85 -9.55 10.89 23.48
N ALA A 86 -9.56 11.64 22.37
CA ALA A 86 -10.73 11.74 21.49
C ALA A 86 -11.12 10.37 20.89
N SER A 87 -10.14 9.56 20.50
CA SER A 87 -10.37 8.22 19.94
C SER A 87 -10.96 7.26 20.98
N LEU A 88 -10.50 7.32 22.24
CA LEU A 88 -11.06 6.52 23.34
C LEU A 88 -12.54 6.85 23.59
N ILE A 89 -12.88 8.15 23.64
CA ILE A 89 -14.25 8.61 23.85
C ILE A 89 -15.14 8.17 22.68
N ALA A 90 -14.68 8.35 21.45
CA ALA A 90 -15.43 7.95 20.25
C ALA A 90 -15.67 6.43 20.19
N ALA A 91 -14.65 5.63 20.53
CA ALA A 91 -14.78 4.17 20.59
C ALA A 91 -15.83 3.75 21.63
N GLN A 92 -15.76 4.29 22.85
CA GLN A 92 -16.71 4.01 23.93
C GLN A 92 -18.14 4.43 23.57
N ALA A 93 -18.32 5.63 23.00
CA ALA A 93 -19.63 6.12 22.57
C ALA A 93 -20.27 5.22 21.49
N SER A 94 -19.45 4.54 20.69
CA SER A 94 -19.89 3.57 19.69
C SER A 94 -20.01 2.13 20.19
N GLY A 95 -19.74 1.86 21.47
CA GLY A 95 -19.76 0.52 22.06
C GLY A 95 -18.64 -0.41 21.57
N GLN A 96 -17.50 0.16 21.12
CA GLN A 96 -16.40 -0.59 20.52
C GLN A 96 -15.13 -0.47 21.37
N SER A 97 -14.24 -1.47 21.25
CA SER A 97 -12.86 -1.28 21.71
C SER A 97 -12.12 -0.26 20.83
N LEU A 98 -11.08 0.38 21.36
CA LEU A 98 -10.27 1.34 20.60
C LEU A 98 -9.73 0.72 19.29
N ASN A 99 -9.29 -0.55 19.34
CA ASN A 99 -8.78 -1.26 18.17
C ASN A 99 -9.86 -1.49 17.11
N GLN A 100 -11.08 -1.85 17.51
CA GLN A 100 -12.20 -2.03 16.57
C GLN A 100 -12.59 -0.70 15.90
N TRP A 101 -12.70 0.36 16.71
CA TRP A 101 -13.02 1.69 16.21
C TRP A 101 -11.95 2.21 15.26
N ALA A 102 -10.67 2.09 15.62
CA ALA A 102 -9.55 2.47 14.79
C ALA A 102 -9.50 1.64 13.49
N ALA A 103 -9.70 0.33 13.56
CA ALA A 103 -9.73 -0.52 12.37
C ALA A 103 -10.85 -0.11 11.40
N LYS A 104 -12.04 0.24 11.92
CA LYS A 104 -13.15 0.75 11.10
C LYS A 104 -12.82 2.09 10.45
N ALA A 105 -12.22 3.03 11.20
CA ALA A 105 -11.82 4.33 10.66
C ALA A 105 -10.74 4.19 9.57
N LEU A 106 -9.75 3.34 9.80
CA LEU A 106 -8.70 3.03 8.83
C LEU A 106 -9.26 2.36 7.57
N ALA A 107 -10.19 1.39 7.74
CA ALA A 107 -10.85 0.75 6.61
C ALA A 107 -11.66 1.75 5.78
N ALA A 108 -12.42 2.63 6.42
CA ALA A 108 -13.17 3.68 5.72
C ALA A 108 -12.27 4.66 4.97
N ALA A 109 -11.08 4.97 5.52
CA ALA A 109 -10.14 5.88 4.89
C ALA A 109 -9.33 5.24 3.74
N ALA A 110 -9.05 3.92 3.82
CA ALA A 110 -8.16 3.23 2.90
C ALA A 110 -8.86 2.36 1.85
N ILE A 111 -10.07 1.87 2.16
CA ILE A 111 -10.85 0.92 1.34
C ILE A 111 -12.22 1.50 0.95
N GLY A 112 -12.63 2.61 1.57
CA GLY A 112 -13.93 3.28 1.38
C GLY A 112 -14.01 4.22 0.20
#